data_AF-J4KSF0-F1
#
_entry.id   AF-J4KSF0-F1
#
_cell.length_a   1.000
_cell.length_b   1.000
_cell.length_c   1.000
_cell.angle_alpha   90.00
_cell.angle_beta   90.00
_cell.angle_gamma   90.00
#
_symmetry.space_group_name_H-M   'P 1'
#
loop_
_entity.id
_entity.type
_entity.pdbx_description
1 polymer ?
#
loop_
_entity_poly.entity_id
_entity_poly.type
_entity_poly.pdbx_seq_one_letter_code
_entity_poly.pdbx_strand_id
1 'polypeptide(L)'
;MPEGSGHWPAFWMMPQGFKDDEKSWPRDGEIDIMEHMYSNQDNQIQSTVHYGNSYQEHTYKWGVETVPQNVNFVDKFHSITFKWIEDRLEFYLDTFDEPFHIINRSTDADFVNGTYWPFNESFYLIMNVAVGGTNGGYIDRNKYCQDVECSNLSDPDRGRLLIDYIEIKSIN
;
A
#
# COMPACT_ATOMS: atom_id res chain seq x y z
N MET A 1 -11.72 -5.53 -2.63
CA MET A 1 -10.57 -6.31 -2.14
C MET A 1 -10.95 -7.79 -2.10
N PRO A 2 -10.00 -8.73 -2.20
CA PRO A 2 -10.31 -10.15 -2.02
C PRO A 2 -10.89 -10.42 -0.63
N GLU A 3 -11.98 -11.18 -0.54
CA GLU A 3 -12.56 -11.61 0.73
C GLU A 3 -11.72 -12.71 1.38
N GLY A 4 -11.51 -12.57 2.69
CA GLY A 4 -11.05 -13.65 3.55
C GLY A 4 -9.54 -13.67 3.79
N SER A 5 -9.16 -14.43 4.82
CA SER A 5 -7.82 -14.41 5.38
C SER A 5 -6.77 -15.04 4.47
N GLY A 6 -5.54 -14.53 4.55
CA GLY A 6 -4.40 -14.99 3.75
C GLY A 6 -4.10 -14.09 2.55
N HIS A 7 -5.05 -13.28 2.10
CA HIS A 7 -4.80 -12.30 1.04
C HIS A 7 -4.12 -11.07 1.63
N TRP A 8 -3.11 -10.56 0.94
CA TRP A 8 -2.46 -9.28 1.24
C TRP A 8 -2.38 -8.47 -0.06
N PRO A 9 -3.47 -7.78 -0.44
CA PRO A 9 -3.46 -6.85 -1.55
C PRO A 9 -2.63 -5.60 -1.19
N ALA A 10 -1.84 -5.13 -2.15
CA ALA A 10 -0.99 -3.97 -1.99
C ALA A 10 -0.88 -3.16 -3.29
N PHE A 11 -0.90 -1.84 -3.14
CA PHE A 11 -0.46 -0.85 -4.13
C PHE A 11 0.73 -0.11 -3.54
N TRP A 12 1.88 -0.24 -4.16
CA TRP A 12 3.13 0.24 -3.59
C TRP A 12 4.12 0.64 -4.68
N MET A 13 5.22 1.27 -4.31
CA MET A 13 6.18 1.83 -5.24
C MET A 13 7.62 1.56 -4.82
N MET A 14 8.46 1.32 -5.82
CA MET A 14 9.91 1.13 -5.67
C MET A 14 10.69 2.06 -6.62
N PRO A 15 11.93 2.46 -6.29
CA PRO A 15 12.71 3.38 -7.11
C PRO A 15 13.12 2.74 -8.45
N GLN A 16 13.12 3.50 -9.54
CA GLN A 16 13.35 2.97 -10.91
C GLN A 16 14.67 2.19 -11.07
N GLY A 17 15.75 2.59 -10.40
CA GLY A 17 17.04 1.89 -10.46
C GLY A 17 17.15 0.63 -9.58
N PHE A 18 16.08 0.21 -8.89
CA PHE A 18 16.11 -0.97 -8.03
C PHE A 18 16.27 -2.28 -8.82
N LYS A 19 15.67 -2.36 -10.01
CA LYS A 19 15.72 -3.57 -10.85
C LYS A 19 17.09 -3.79 -11.50
N ASP A 20 17.90 -2.74 -11.57
CA ASP A 20 19.21 -2.73 -12.20
C ASP A 20 20.34 -2.72 -11.16
N ASP A 21 20.03 -2.96 -9.88
CA ASP A 21 20.95 -2.93 -8.74
C ASP A 21 21.67 -1.57 -8.54
N GLU A 22 21.16 -0.48 -9.13
CA GLU A 22 21.67 0.89 -8.94
C GLU A 22 21.14 1.56 -7.67
N LYS A 23 20.01 1.06 -7.17
CA LYS A 23 19.32 1.52 -5.96
C LYS A 23 19.14 0.35 -5.00
N SER A 24 19.07 0.66 -3.71
CA SER A 24 19.09 -0.32 -2.63
C SER A 24 17.98 -0.05 -1.62
N TRP A 25 17.39 -1.12 -1.11
CA TRP A 25 16.43 -1.03 -0.01
C TRP A 25 17.14 -1.10 1.35
N PRO A 26 16.74 -0.31 2.36
CA PRO A 26 15.65 0.68 2.35
C PRO A 26 16.10 2.08 1.94
N ARG A 27 17.39 2.28 1.62
CA ARG A 27 18.00 3.59 1.44
C ARG A 27 17.34 4.44 0.37
N ASP A 28 16.95 3.82 -0.72
CA ASP A 28 16.33 4.49 -1.86
C ASP A 28 14.80 4.46 -1.79
N GLY A 29 14.25 4.02 -0.66
CA GLY A 29 12.84 4.15 -0.30
C GLY A 29 11.92 3.06 -0.85
N GLU A 30 10.76 2.95 -0.21
CA GLU A 30 9.58 2.19 -0.64
C GLU A 30 8.35 2.94 -0.12
N ILE A 31 7.32 3.05 -0.97
CA ILE A 31 6.08 3.76 -0.65
C ILE A 31 4.91 2.82 -0.85
N ASP A 32 4.34 2.32 0.24
CA ASP A 32 3.10 1.55 0.25
C ASP A 32 1.92 2.50 0.30
N ILE A 33 1.31 2.74 -0.86
CA ILE A 33 0.15 3.61 -1.01
C ILE A 33 -1.05 3.00 -0.29
N MET A 34 -1.26 1.70 -0.43
CA MET A 34 -2.27 0.97 0.32
C MET A 34 -1.87 -0.48 0.49
N GLU A 35 -2.03 -0.97 1.70
CA GLU A 35 -2.02 -2.36 2.06
C GLU A 35 -3.29 -2.69 2.84
N HIS A 36 -3.80 -3.90 2.63
CA HIS A 36 -4.78 -4.51 3.53
C HIS A 36 -4.17 -5.80 4.09
N MET A 37 -3.65 -5.70 5.31
CA MET A 37 -2.97 -6.80 6.02
C MET A 37 -3.94 -7.53 6.95
N TYR A 38 -3.56 -8.74 7.40
CA TYR A 38 -4.41 -9.54 8.31
C TYR A 38 -4.73 -8.84 9.65
N SER A 39 -3.90 -7.88 10.06
CA SER A 39 -4.10 -7.08 11.26
C SER A 39 -5.10 -5.93 11.07
N ASN A 40 -5.45 -5.59 9.83
CA ASN A 40 -6.47 -4.61 9.53
C ASN A 40 -7.86 -5.24 9.67
N GLN A 41 -8.82 -4.45 10.17
CA GLN A 41 -10.23 -4.82 10.05
C GLN A 41 -10.69 -4.69 8.60
N ASP A 42 -11.78 -5.35 8.22
CA ASP A 42 -12.32 -5.32 6.85
C ASP A 42 -12.63 -3.90 6.35
N ASN A 43 -12.81 -2.95 7.26
CA ASN A 43 -13.06 -1.53 7.00
C ASN A 43 -11.80 -0.65 7.17
N GLN A 44 -10.61 -1.24 7.18
CA GLN A 44 -9.33 -0.53 7.34
C GLN A 44 -8.36 -0.79 6.19
N ILE A 45 -7.50 0.20 5.95
CA ILE A 45 -6.28 0.06 5.16
C ILE A 45 -5.11 0.72 5.87
N GLN A 46 -3.90 0.41 5.46
CA GLN A 46 -2.68 1.04 5.92
C GLN A 46 -1.87 1.60 4.74
N SER A 47 -1.23 2.74 4.94
CA SER A 47 -0.09 3.17 4.11
C SER A 47 1.16 3.13 4.95
N THR A 48 2.26 2.72 4.33
CA THR A 48 3.58 2.61 4.97
C THR A 48 4.63 3.23 4.07
N VAL A 49 5.64 3.88 4.65
CA VAL A 49 6.78 4.40 3.91
C VAL A 49 8.04 3.91 4.60
N HIS A 50 8.85 3.14 3.88
CA HIS A 50 10.08 2.54 4.39
C HIS A 50 11.28 3.35 3.91
N TYR A 51 12.24 3.57 4.81
CA TYR A 51 13.46 4.32 4.55
C TYR A 51 14.56 3.99 5.57
N GLY A 52 15.77 4.49 5.35
CA GLY A 52 16.88 4.36 6.29
C GLY A 52 18.22 4.46 5.57
N ASN A 53 19.27 5.01 6.19
CA ASN A 53 20.55 5.22 5.47
C ASN A 53 21.25 3.90 5.07
N SER A 54 20.88 2.79 5.70
CA SER A 54 21.38 1.44 5.48
C SER A 54 20.31 0.42 5.83
N TYR A 55 20.54 -0.86 5.52
CA TYR A 55 19.65 -1.95 5.93
C TYR A 55 19.51 -2.05 7.46
N GLN A 56 20.59 -1.77 8.21
CA GLN A 56 20.58 -1.82 9.67
C GLN A 56 19.86 -0.61 10.30
N GLU A 57 19.79 0.50 9.59
CA GLU A 57 19.06 1.71 9.97
C GLU A 57 17.65 1.75 9.38
N HIS A 58 17.15 0.61 8.89
CA HIS A 58 15.78 0.51 8.38
C HIS A 58 14.78 0.98 9.44
N THR A 59 13.91 1.89 9.02
CA THR A 59 12.73 2.30 9.76
C THR A 59 11.59 2.54 8.80
N TYR A 60 10.42 2.83 9.34
CA TYR A 60 9.23 3.10 8.56
C TYR A 60 8.25 3.98 9.35
N LYS A 61 7.40 4.69 8.62
CA LYS A 61 6.23 5.38 9.16
C LYS A 61 4.99 4.83 8.49
N TRP A 62 3.92 4.76 9.26
CA TRP A 62 2.66 4.23 8.78
C TRP A 62 1.48 5.04 9.29
N GLY A 63 0.37 4.95 8.58
CA GLY A 63 -0.93 5.47 9.00
C GLY A 63 -2.03 4.50 8.59
N VAL A 64 -3.03 4.34 9.46
CA VAL A 64 -4.23 3.53 9.21
C VAL A 64 -5.42 4.45 9.08
N GLU A 65 -6.25 4.19 8.08
CA GLU A 65 -7.54 4.87 7.92
C GLU A 65 -8.69 3.86 7.90
N THR A 66 -9.84 4.29 8.38
CA THR A 66 -11.02 3.45 8.60
C THR A 66 -12.25 4.06 7.90
N VAL A 67 -12.96 3.27 7.10
CA VAL A 67 -14.29 3.66 6.59
C VAL A 67 -15.37 3.35 7.63
N PRO A 68 -16.58 3.96 7.55
CA PRO A 68 -17.65 3.69 8.50
C PRO A 68 -17.92 2.20 8.70
N GLN A 69 -18.26 1.79 9.93
CA GLN A 69 -18.37 0.37 10.32
C GLN A 69 -19.35 -0.48 9.48
N ASN A 70 -20.29 0.14 8.77
CA ASN A 70 -21.23 -0.52 7.86
C ASN A 70 -20.75 -0.54 6.39
N VAL A 71 -19.49 -0.21 6.15
CA VAL A 71 -18.79 -0.14 4.87
C VAL A 71 -17.49 -0.93 5.03
N ASN A 72 -17.04 -1.63 3.99
CA ASN A 72 -15.79 -2.39 4.01
C ASN A 72 -15.15 -2.41 2.63
N PHE A 73 -13.87 -2.80 2.59
CA PHE A 73 -13.07 -2.82 1.38
C PHE A 73 -13.33 -4.04 0.48
N VAL A 74 -14.13 -5.01 0.92
CA VAL A 74 -14.50 -6.21 0.13
C VAL A 74 -15.70 -5.90 -0.76
N ASP A 75 -16.74 -5.28 -0.21
CA ASP A 75 -18.05 -5.10 -0.82
C ASP A 75 -18.16 -3.85 -1.69
N LYS A 76 -17.26 -2.87 -1.52
CA LYS A 76 -17.33 -1.57 -2.20
C LYS A 76 -15.98 -1.15 -2.77
N PHE A 77 -16.04 -0.44 -3.90
CA PHE A 77 -14.89 0.30 -4.39
C PHE A 77 -14.63 1.52 -3.52
N HIS A 78 -13.35 1.74 -3.25
CA HIS A 78 -12.84 2.86 -2.49
C HIS A 78 -11.80 3.60 -3.34
N SER A 79 -11.79 4.92 -3.25
CA SER A 79 -10.75 5.72 -3.91
C SER A 79 -9.58 5.89 -2.96
N ILE A 80 -8.38 5.58 -3.39
CA ILE A 80 -7.16 5.84 -2.63
C ILE A 80 -6.38 6.87 -3.41
N THR A 81 -6.10 8.01 -2.79
CA THR A 81 -5.35 9.08 -3.44
C THR A 81 -4.00 9.22 -2.76
N PHE A 82 -2.94 9.07 -3.55
CA PHE A 82 -1.58 9.40 -3.15
C PHE A 82 -1.18 10.71 -3.81
N LYS A 83 -0.95 11.73 -2.98
CA LYS A 83 -0.47 13.03 -3.43
C LYS A 83 1.00 13.16 -3.08
N TRP A 84 1.80 13.22 -4.14
CA TRP A 84 3.24 13.28 -4.07
C TRP A 84 3.72 14.61 -4.63
N ILE A 85 4.37 15.39 -3.77
CA ILE A 85 5.00 16.66 -4.12
C ILE A 85 6.42 16.68 -3.55
N GLU A 86 7.24 17.62 -4.03
CA GLU A 86 8.61 17.76 -3.53
C GLU A 86 8.61 17.86 -2.00
N ASP A 87 9.43 17.02 -1.35
CA ASP A 87 9.63 16.96 0.10
C ASP A 87 8.39 16.59 0.94
N ARG A 88 7.27 16.15 0.33
CA ARG A 88 6.05 15.76 1.05
C ARG A 88 5.20 14.68 0.37
N LEU A 89 4.77 13.71 1.17
CA LEU A 89 3.87 12.62 0.82
C LEU A 89 2.57 12.75 1.61
N GLU A 90 1.42 12.62 0.96
CA GLU A 90 0.10 12.67 1.57
C GLU A 90 -0.80 11.54 1.05
N PHE A 91 -1.49 10.86 1.95
CA PHE A 91 -2.35 9.71 1.64
C PHE A 91 -3.78 9.99 2.08
N TYR A 92 -4.73 9.73 1.19
CA TYR A 92 -6.15 10.02 1.38
C TYR A 92 -7.01 8.81 1.04
N LEU A 93 -8.17 8.73 1.70
CA LEU A 93 -9.18 7.71 1.47
C LEU A 93 -10.52 8.33 1.09
N ASP A 94 -11.14 7.76 0.06
CA ASP A 94 -12.43 8.14 -0.50
C ASP A 94 -12.51 9.65 -0.82
N THR A 95 -13.44 10.34 -0.15
CA THR A 95 -13.69 11.77 -0.31
C THR A 95 -13.29 12.55 0.93
N PHE A 96 -12.39 12.00 1.76
CA PHE A 96 -11.92 12.70 2.96
C PHE A 96 -10.94 13.80 2.55
N ASP A 97 -11.19 15.02 3.04
CA ASP A 97 -10.41 16.21 2.67
C ASP A 97 -9.06 16.29 3.41
N GLU A 98 -8.92 15.56 4.51
CA GLU A 98 -7.70 15.51 5.32
C GLU A 98 -6.93 14.22 5.03
N PRO A 99 -5.60 14.28 4.85
CA PRO A 99 -4.79 13.08 4.68
C PRO A 99 -4.69 12.33 6.02
N PHE A 100 -4.86 11.02 5.97
CA PHE A 100 -4.71 10.15 7.16
C PHE A 100 -3.26 9.84 7.49
N HIS A 101 -2.38 10.01 6.49
CA HIS A 101 -0.94 9.85 6.65
C HIS A 101 -0.22 10.97 5.89
N ILE A 102 0.74 11.59 6.56
CA ILE A 102 1.61 12.63 5.99
C ILE A 102 3.03 12.32 6.39
N ILE A 103 3.94 12.46 5.43
CA ILE A 103 5.38 12.51 5.69
C ILE A 103 5.93 13.76 5.02
N ASN A 104 6.70 14.54 5.76
CA ASN A 104 7.30 15.79 5.31
C ASN A 104 8.76 15.88 5.76
N ARG A 105 9.65 15.98 4.79
CA ARG A 105 11.11 16.03 4.99
C ARG A 105 11.55 17.06 6.02
N SER A 106 10.88 18.22 6.07
CA SER A 106 11.30 19.36 6.89
C SER A 106 10.82 19.28 8.34
N THR A 107 9.80 18.47 8.63
CA THR A 107 9.16 18.41 9.96
C THR A 107 9.28 17.06 10.63
N ASP A 108 9.45 15.98 9.87
CA ASP A 108 9.63 14.65 10.41
C ASP A 108 11.04 14.46 10.99
N ALA A 109 11.07 14.07 12.27
CA ALA A 109 12.29 14.01 13.07
C ALA A 109 13.41 13.18 12.43
N ASP A 110 13.09 12.06 11.77
CA ASP A 110 14.09 11.19 11.16
C ASP A 110 14.86 11.89 10.04
N PHE A 111 14.17 12.66 9.20
CA PHE A 111 14.78 13.40 8.08
C PHE A 111 15.48 14.66 8.56
N VAL A 112 14.91 15.37 9.54
CA VAL A 112 15.58 16.51 10.20
C VAL A 112 16.88 16.06 10.87
N ASN A 113 16.93 14.84 11.41
CA ASN A 113 18.10 14.26 12.06
C ASN A 113 19.05 13.55 11.10
N GLY A 114 18.95 13.80 9.79
CA GLY A 114 19.96 13.41 8.81
C GLY A 114 19.70 12.08 8.10
N THR A 115 18.53 11.47 8.25
CA THR A 115 18.13 10.38 7.35
C THR A 115 17.93 10.91 5.95
N TYR A 116 18.49 10.23 4.94
CA TYR A 116 18.30 10.61 3.55
C TYR A 116 16.81 10.56 3.15
N TRP A 117 16.38 11.56 2.38
CA TRP A 117 15.03 11.62 1.80
C TRP A 117 15.11 11.15 0.34
N PRO A 118 14.71 9.90 0.04
CA PRO A 118 14.75 9.37 -1.33
C PRO A 118 13.51 9.76 -2.16
N PHE A 119 12.46 10.32 -1.54
CA PHE A 119 11.16 10.50 -2.17
C PHE A 119 11.04 11.74 -3.07
N ASN A 120 12.17 12.25 -3.57
CA ASN A 120 12.20 13.17 -4.71
C ASN A 120 12.75 12.49 -5.99
N GLU A 121 13.10 11.20 -5.89
CA GLU A 121 13.57 10.38 -7.00
C GLU A 121 12.41 9.77 -7.80
N SER A 122 12.69 9.13 -8.94
CA SER A 122 11.67 8.46 -9.75
C SER A 122 11.36 7.05 -9.24
N PHE A 123 10.07 6.73 -9.13
CA PHE A 123 9.56 5.43 -8.69
C PHE A 123 8.68 4.78 -9.77
N TYR A 124 8.48 3.47 -9.69
CA TYR A 124 7.48 2.73 -10.47
C TYR A 124 6.42 2.12 -9.54
N LEU A 125 5.18 2.04 -10.03
CA LEU A 125 4.05 1.43 -9.33
C LEU A 125 4.11 -0.10 -9.43
N ILE A 126 3.77 -0.76 -8.33
CA ILE A 126 3.59 -2.20 -8.19
C ILE A 126 2.19 -2.43 -7.62
N MET A 127 1.50 -3.42 -8.19
CA MET A 127 0.19 -3.85 -7.71
C MET A 127 0.18 -5.36 -7.65
N ASN A 128 -0.16 -5.92 -6.49
CA ASN A 128 -0.22 -7.36 -6.32
C ASN A 128 -1.22 -7.75 -5.24
N VAL A 129 -1.49 -9.06 -5.20
CA VAL A 129 -2.10 -9.73 -4.05
C VAL A 129 -1.13 -10.83 -3.64
N ALA A 130 -0.44 -10.65 -2.52
CA ALA A 130 0.33 -11.73 -1.93
C ALA A 130 -0.60 -12.73 -1.23
N VAL A 131 -0.14 -13.98 -1.06
CA VAL A 131 -0.85 -15.05 -0.37
C VAL A 131 0.00 -15.55 0.80
N GLY A 132 -0.47 -15.33 2.02
CA GLY A 132 0.29 -15.59 3.25
C GLY A 132 1.39 -14.56 3.50
N GLY A 133 2.45 -15.00 4.18
CA GLY A 133 3.51 -14.12 4.68
C GLY A 133 3.17 -13.50 6.05
N THR A 134 4.14 -12.79 6.63
CA THR A 134 4.00 -12.22 7.98
C THR A 134 2.76 -11.31 8.10
N ASN A 135 2.49 -10.51 7.07
CA ASN A 135 1.36 -9.57 7.06
C ASN A 135 0.12 -10.09 6.32
N GLY A 136 0.20 -11.21 5.58
CA GLY A 136 -0.98 -11.88 5.02
C GLY A 136 -1.65 -12.84 6.00
N GLY A 137 -0.95 -13.24 7.06
CA GLY A 137 -1.51 -14.07 8.13
C GLY A 137 -1.82 -15.50 7.70
N TYR A 138 -2.81 -16.11 8.37
CA TYR A 138 -3.23 -17.49 8.10
C TYR A 138 -3.94 -17.61 6.75
N ILE A 139 -3.56 -18.61 5.96
CA ILE A 139 -4.18 -18.87 4.66
C ILE A 139 -5.46 -19.69 4.85
N ASP A 140 -6.63 -19.07 4.66
CA ASP A 140 -7.88 -19.82 4.53
C ASP A 140 -7.98 -20.41 3.12
N ARG A 141 -7.60 -21.68 2.99
CA ARG A 141 -7.61 -22.40 1.71
C ARG A 141 -8.99 -22.40 1.03
N ASN A 142 -10.09 -22.32 1.78
CA ASN A 142 -11.43 -22.31 1.19
C ASN A 142 -11.71 -21.03 0.37
N LYS A 143 -10.89 -19.98 0.53
CA LYS A 143 -10.98 -18.74 -0.24
C LYS A 143 -10.21 -18.78 -1.55
N TYR A 144 -9.40 -19.82 -1.76
CA TYR A 144 -8.61 -20.02 -2.97
C TYR A 144 -9.18 -21.15 -3.80
N CYS A 145 -9.05 -20.99 -5.11
CA CYS A 145 -9.26 -22.03 -6.09
C CYS A 145 -8.59 -23.35 -5.72
N GLN A 146 -9.37 -24.41 -5.51
CA GLN A 146 -8.88 -25.75 -5.17
C GLN A 146 -8.79 -26.69 -6.37
N ASP A 147 -9.43 -26.35 -7.49
CA ASP A 147 -9.44 -27.12 -8.73
C ASP A 147 -9.68 -26.21 -9.95
N VAL A 148 -9.73 -26.79 -11.14
CA VAL A 148 -9.92 -26.08 -12.42
C VAL A 148 -11.34 -25.49 -12.59
N GLU A 149 -12.34 -26.00 -11.85
CA GLU A 149 -13.73 -25.55 -11.96
C GLU A 149 -14.00 -24.30 -11.10
N CYS A 150 -13.10 -23.98 -10.16
CA CYS A 150 -13.20 -22.86 -9.24
C CYS A 150 -13.32 -21.47 -9.91
N SER A 151 -13.00 -21.33 -11.20
CA SER A 151 -13.12 -20.05 -11.91
C SER A 151 -14.58 -19.66 -12.19
N ASN A 152 -15.52 -20.58 -11.97
CA ASN A 152 -16.95 -20.42 -12.22
C ASN A 152 -17.76 -20.23 -10.92
N LEU A 153 -17.27 -19.44 -9.96
CA LEU A 153 -18.03 -19.10 -8.76
C LEU A 153 -19.31 -18.34 -9.14
N SER A 154 -20.37 -18.49 -8.32
CA SER A 154 -21.62 -17.73 -8.48
C SER A 154 -21.41 -16.21 -8.35
N ASP A 155 -20.38 -15.82 -7.60
CA ASP A 155 -19.83 -14.47 -7.52
C ASP A 155 -18.32 -14.56 -7.73
N PRO A 156 -17.83 -14.41 -8.97
CA PRO A 156 -16.42 -14.56 -9.28
C PRO A 156 -15.54 -13.42 -8.76
N ASP A 157 -16.15 -12.33 -8.29
CA ASP A 157 -15.46 -11.08 -7.96
C ASP A 157 -15.11 -10.96 -6.48
N ARG A 158 -15.85 -11.65 -5.61
CA ARG A 158 -15.65 -11.65 -4.16
C ARG A 158 -14.25 -12.11 -3.72
N GLY A 159 -13.55 -12.92 -4.51
CA GLY A 159 -12.18 -13.39 -4.24
C GLY A 159 -11.08 -12.62 -4.98
N ARG A 160 -11.39 -11.49 -5.61
CA ARG A 160 -10.48 -10.77 -6.52
C ARG A 160 -10.12 -9.39 -5.97
N LEU A 161 -8.91 -8.95 -6.32
CA LEU A 161 -8.57 -7.54 -6.28
C LEU A 161 -9.05 -6.92 -7.58
N LEU A 162 -10.10 -6.10 -7.50
CA LEU A 162 -10.65 -5.38 -8.63
C LEU A 162 -10.13 -3.95 -8.61
N ILE A 163 -9.71 -3.47 -9.77
CA ILE A 163 -9.24 -2.10 -10.00
C ILE A 163 -10.08 -1.55 -11.13
N ASP A 164 -10.91 -0.55 -10.84
CA ASP A 164 -11.74 0.09 -11.86
C ASP A 164 -10.88 0.97 -12.78
N TYR A 165 -10.17 1.93 -12.21
CA TYR A 165 -9.23 2.78 -12.93
C TYR A 165 -8.04 3.19 -12.06
N ILE A 166 -7.00 3.64 -12.74
CA ILE A 166 -5.85 4.34 -12.15
C ILE A 166 -5.72 5.65 -12.90
N GLU A 167 -5.73 6.75 -12.15
CA GLU A 167 -5.56 8.08 -12.72
C GLU A 167 -4.29 8.72 -12.16
N ILE A 168 -3.45 9.26 -13.04
CA ILE A 168 -2.23 9.99 -12.66
C ILE A 168 -2.35 11.40 -13.21
N LYS A 169 -2.20 12.39 -12.33
CA LYS A 169 -2.23 13.82 -12.68
C LYS A 169 -0.99 14.49 -12.12
N SER A 170 -0.34 15.30 -12.95
CA SER A 170 0.69 16.23 -12.47
C SER A 170 0.02 17.46 -11.86
N ILE A 171 0.54 17.89 -10.72
CA ILE A 171 0.16 19.16 -10.09
C ILE A 171 1.03 20.23 -10.75
N ASN A 172 0.40 21.22 -11.39
CA ASN A 172 1.07 22.37 -12.00
C ASN A 172 1.46 23.41 -10.94
#